data_AF-A0A382DVY7-F1
#
_entry.id   AF-A0A382DVY7-F1
#
_cell.length_a   1.000
_cell.length_b   1.000
_cell.length_c   1.000
_cell.angle_alpha   90.00
_cell.angle_beta   90.00
_cell.angle_gamma   90.00
#
_symmetry.space_group_name_H-M   'P 1'
#
loop_
_entity.id
_entity.type
_entity.pdbx_description
1 polymer ?
#
loop_
_entity_poly.entity_id
_entity_poly.type
_entity_poly.pdbx_seq_one_letter_code
_entity_poly.pdbx_strand_id
1 'polypeptide(L)' 'MAIGIYGLSVKRNFIRMLFAVEIVINAANLNLVAFARFLPHSGGQTFALFSIAIAAAEVAVGL' A
#
# COMPACT_ATOMS: atom_id res chain seq x y z
N MET A 1 -2.54 -6.44 5.61
CA MET A 1 -2.40 -5.28 6.51
C MET A 1 -1.65 -5.62 7.79
N ALA A 2 -2.10 -6.62 8.57
CA ALA A 2 -1.46 -7.01 9.84
C ALA A 2 0.06 -7.28 9.74
N ILE A 3 0.52 -7.97 8.69
CA ILE A 3 1.94 -8.26 8.47
C ILE A 3 2.76 -6.97 8.28
N GLY A 4 2.24 -6.01 7.52
CA GLY A 4 2.90 -4.72 7.29
C GLY A 4 2.97 -3.88 8.57
N ILE A 5 1.87 -3.83 9.34
CA ILE A 5 1.84 -3.15 10.65
C ILE A 5 2.85 -3.79 11.61
N TYR A 6 2.88 -5.12 11.69
CA TYR A 6 3.88 -5.84 12.49
C TYR A 6 5.32 -5.51 12.05
N GLY A 7 5.57 -5.45 10.74
CA GLY A 7 6.85 -5.01 10.18
C GLY A 7 7.24 -3.60 10.63
N LEU A 8 6.31 -2.65 10.58
CA LEU A 8 6.50 -1.27 11.06
C LEU A 8 6.82 -1.21 12.55
N SER A 9 6.16 -2.01 13.38
CA SER A 9 6.37 -1.99 14.84
C SER A 9 7.67 -2.68 15.29
N VAL A 10 8.16 -3.68 14.54
CA VAL A 10 9.29 -4.53 14.98
C VAL A 10 10.61 -4.13 14.33
N LYS A 11 10.61 -3.56 13.13
CA LYS A 11 11.84 -3.26 12.40
C LYS A 11 12.40 -1.90 12.83
N ARG A 12 13.69 -1.88 13.18
CA ARG A 12 14.44 -0.65 13.54
C ARG A 12 15.22 -0.04 12.38
N ASN A 13 15.38 -0.76 11.28
CA ASN A 13 16.13 -0.28 10.12
C ASN A 13 15.20 0.45 9.16
N PHE A 14 15.57 1.65 8.74
CA PHE A 14 14.73 2.52 7.90
C PHE A 14 14.24 1.82 6.62
N ILE A 15 15.16 1.21 5.86
CA ILE A 15 14.81 0.45 4.64
C ILE A 15 13.79 -0.66 4.92
N ARG A 16 13.90 -1.35 6.07
CA ARG A 16 12.96 -2.42 6.43
C ARG A 16 11.59 -1.88 6.84
N MET A 17 11.54 -0.66 7.36
CA MET A 17 10.27 0.03 7.64
C MET A 17 9.60 0.46 6.33
N LEU A 18 10.35 0.97 5.34
CA LEU A 18 9.81 1.29 4.00
C LEU A 18 9.21 0.04 3.33
N PHE A 19 9.89 -1.11 3.36
CA PHE A 19 9.31 -2.36 2.88
C PHE A 19 8.02 -2.76 3.60
N ALA A 20 7.90 -2.47 4.90
CA ALA A 20 6.69 -2.75 5.66
C ALA A 20 5.54 -1.80 5.26
N VAL A 21 5.84 -0.54 4.96
CA VAL A 21 4.88 0.44 4.41
C VAL A 21 4.35 -0.03 3.05
N GLU A 22 5.23 -0.49 2.15
CA GLU A 22 4.83 -1.06 0.85
C GLU A 22 3.84 -2.23 0.99
N ILE A 23 4.04 -3.08 1.98
CA ILE A 23 3.12 -4.19 2.30
C ILE A 23 1.75 -3.67 2.79
N VAL A 24 1.73 -2.59 3.58
CA VAL A 24 0.48 -1.97 4.04
C VAL A 24 -0.28 -1.35 2.87
N ILE A 25 0.40 -0.58 2.02
CA ILE A 25 -0.20 0.09 0.86
C ILE A 25 -0.77 -0.94 -0.12
N ASN A 26 -0.01 -2.00 -0.45
CA ASN A 26 -0.51 -3.07 -1.32
C ASN A 26 -1.73 -3.79 -0.72
N ALA A 27 -1.74 -4.04 0.59
CA ALA A 27 -2.91 -4.65 1.23
C ALA A 27 -4.14 -3.73 1.19
N ALA A 28 -3.95 -2.41 1.34
CA ALA A 28 -5.04 -1.44 1.21
C ALA A 28 -5.59 -1.39 -0.22
N ASN A 29 -4.72 -1.41 -1.23
CA ASN A 29 -5.12 -1.45 -2.64
C ASN A 29 -5.92 -2.72 -2.98
N LEU A 30 -5.47 -3.87 -2.48
CA LEU A 30 -6.17 -5.13 -2.68
C LEU A 30 -7.56 -5.12 -2.03
N ASN A 31 -7.67 -4.55 -0.82
CA ASN A 31 -8.97 -4.37 -0.17
C ASN A 31 -9.88 -3.44 -0.97
N LEU A 32 -9.34 -2.32 -1.46
CA LEU A 32 -10.08 -1.31 -2.19
C LEU A 32 -10.59 -1.84 -3.54
N VAL A 33 -9.76 -2.61 -4.28
CA VAL A 33 -10.18 -3.29 -5.52
C VAL A 33 -11.18 -4.42 -5.24
N ALA A 34 -11.01 -5.17 -4.14
CA ALA A 34 -11.96 -6.22 -3.76
C ALA A 34 -13.34 -5.64 -3.44
N PHE A 35 -13.40 -4.53 -2.70
CA PHE A 35 -14.66 -3.82 -2.43
C PHE A 35 -15.25 -3.16 -3.67
N ALA A 36 -14.42 -2.66 -4.59
CA ALA A 36 -14.88 -2.07 -5.84
C ALA A 36 -15.73 -3.02 -6.69
N ARG A 37 -15.54 -4.35 -6.55
CA ARG A 37 -16.38 -5.35 -7.23
C ARG A 37 -17.86 -5.27 -6.84
N PHE A 38 -18.18 -4.76 -5.66
CA PHE A 38 -19.56 -4.64 -5.16
C PHE A 38 -20.21 -3.31 -5.53
N LEU A 39 -19.46 -2.38 -6.13
CA LEU A 39 -19.99 -1.12 -6.63
C LEU A 39 -20.03 -1.12 -8.16
N PRO A 40 -21.04 -0.48 -8.80
CA PRO A 40 -21.15 -0.42 -10.26
C PRO A 40 -20.10 0.47 -10.93
N HIS A 41 -19.20 1.10 -10.17
CA HIS A 41 -18.20 2.05 -10.66
C HIS A 41 -16.79 1.53 -10.47
N SER A 42 -15.92 1.76 -11.46
CA SER A 42 -14.49 1.41 -11.48
C SER A 42 -13.61 2.31 -10.58
N GLY A 43 -14.21 3.14 -9.72
CA GLY A 43 -13.49 4.11 -8.89
C GLY A 43 -12.42 3.48 -8.02
N GLY A 44 -12.62 2.23 -7.56
CA GLY A 44 -11.61 1.55 -6.77
C GLY A 44 -10.37 1.11 -7.56
N GLN A 45 -10.52 0.72 -8.82
CA GLN A 45 -9.36 0.39 -9.67
C GLN A 45 -8.54 1.66 -9.96
N THR A 46 -9.22 2.78 -10.24
CA THR A 46 -8.55 4.07 -10.45
C THR A 46 -7.78 4.52 -9.21
N PHE A 47 -8.38 4.43 -8.02
CA PHE A 47 -7.70 4.80 -6.77
C PHE A 47 -6.48 3.91 -6.48
N ALA A 48 -6.57 2.60 -6.77
CA ALA A 48 -5.44 1.69 -6.60
C ALA A 48 -4.26 2.06 -7.50
N LEU A 49 -4.51 2.47 -8.75
CA LEU A 49 -3.46 2.94 -9.67
C LEU A 49 -2.77 4.22 -9.15
N PHE A 50 -3.55 5.18 -8.65
CA PHE A 50 -2.99 6.38 -8.01
C PHE A 50 -2.15 6.03 -6.78
N SER A 51 -2.63 5.11 -5.95
CA SER A 51 -1.88 4.66 -4.77
C SER A 51 -0.55 4.00 -5.14
N ILE A 52 -0.51 3.20 -6.21
CA ILE A 52 0.75 2.61 -6.72
C ILE A 52 1.72 3.71 -7.20
N ALA A 53 1.21 4.75 -7.87
CA ALA A 53 2.04 5.89 -8.27
C ALA A 53 2.65 6.63 -7.07
N ILE A 54 1.88 6.80 -5.99
CA ILE A 54 2.37 7.39 -4.73
C ILE A 54 3.42 6.49 -4.08
N ALA A 55 3.20 5.18 -4.03
CA ALA A 55 4.18 4.23 -3.50
C ALA A 55 5.52 4.29 -4.27
N ALA A 56 5.45 4.37 -5.61
CA ALA A 56 6.64 4.55 -6.44
C ALA A 56 7.37 5.87 -6.15
N ALA A 57 6.63 6.96 -5.95
CA ALA A 57 7.20 8.25 -5.58
C ALA A 57 7.81 8.24 -4.16
N GLU A 58 7.17 7.56 -3.20
CA GLU A 58 7.67 7.41 -1.83
C GLU A 58 9.03 6.69 -1.83
N VAL A 59 9.14 5.56 -2.53
CA VAL A 59 10.39 4.79 -2.62
C VAL A 59 11.50 5.61 -3.28
N ALA A 60 11.18 6.45 -4.26
CA ALA A 60 12.16 7.33 -4.91
C ALA A 60 12.68 8.45 -4.01
N VAL A 61 11.93 8.83 -2.97
CA VAL A 61 12.34 9.85 -1.97
C VAL A 61 12.99 9.19 -0.74
N GLY A 62 12.54 8.00 -0.36
CA GLY A 62 13.03 7.26 0.80
C GLY A 62 14.36 6.54 0.58
N LEU A 63 14.81 6.40 -0.67
CA LEU A 63 16.14 5.89 -1.06
C LEU A 63 17.02 7.04 -1.55
#